data_AF-A0A838EYA3-F1
#
_entry.id   AF-A0A838EYA3-F1
#
_cell.length_a   1.000
_cell.length_b   1.000
_cell.length_c   1.000
_cell.angle_alpha   90.00
_cell.angle_beta   90.00
_cell.angle_gamma   90.00
#
_symmetry.space_group_name_H-M   'P 1'
#
loop_
_entity.id
_entity.type
_entity.pdbx_description
1 polymer ?
#
loop_
_entity_poly.entity_id
_entity_poly.type
_entity_poly.pdbx_seq_one_letter_code
_entity_poly.pdbx_strand_id
1 'polypeptide(L)'
;MKSWLLLLFFLVGCNDAITTFEKIPEVKIKKIPVASKAEAKKVISNHLSFLTLLFQQSVDPYFNTQKWPSECLLANKIGELKESDQGLQFISRLYLGPDASPGHCSNDPAEVPGYVIYLYCQDEPFVYEIKYHHSALAPELKVNLCD
;
A
#
# COMPACT_ATOMS: atom_id res chain seq x y z
N MET A 1 37.53 -31.48 -22.63
CA MET A 1 36.73 -32.36 -21.77
C MET A 1 36.21 -31.55 -20.59
N LYS A 2 34.88 -31.52 -20.44
CA LYS A 2 34.05 -31.38 -19.22
C LYS A 2 34.67 -30.74 -17.95
N SER A 3 34.06 -29.65 -17.49
CA SER A 3 33.37 -29.51 -16.18
C SER A 3 32.82 -28.08 -16.07
N TRP A 4 31.52 -27.82 -16.21
CA TRP A 4 30.41 -27.98 -15.25
C TRP A 4 30.49 -27.06 -14.01
N LEU A 5 29.49 -26.18 -13.93
CA LEU A 5 28.84 -25.57 -12.76
C LEU A 5 29.66 -24.73 -11.77
N LEU A 6 29.21 -23.47 -11.62
CA LEU A 6 28.51 -23.06 -10.40
C LEU A 6 27.59 -21.87 -10.71
N LEU A 7 26.32 -22.19 -11.00
CA LEU A 7 25.18 -21.38 -10.55
C LEU A 7 25.26 -21.29 -9.02
N LEU A 8 24.98 -20.13 -8.42
CA LEU A 8 24.06 -19.99 -7.27
C LEU A 8 24.05 -18.59 -6.63
N PHE A 9 22.83 -18.15 -6.31
CA PHE A 9 22.39 -17.00 -5.49
C PHE A 9 22.66 -15.62 -6.12
N PHE A 10 21.65 -14.82 -6.45
CA PHE A 10 20.57 -14.32 -5.57
C PHE A 10 19.20 -14.32 -6.27
N LEU A 11 18.22 -15.01 -5.70
CA LEU A 11 16.77 -14.87 -5.98
C LEU A 11 16.09 -14.67 -4.62
N VAL A 12 16.30 -13.52 -3.99
CA VAL A 12 15.77 -13.23 -2.64
C VAL A 12 15.14 -11.84 -2.64
N GLY A 13 13.94 -11.71 -3.25
CA GLY A 13 13.42 -10.37 -3.55
C GLY A 13 12.00 -9.97 -3.21
N CYS A 14 11.05 -10.88 -3.02
CA CYS A 14 9.69 -10.48 -2.57
C CYS A 14 9.23 -11.16 -1.29
N ASN A 15 9.69 -12.38 -1.03
CA ASN A 15 9.23 -13.15 0.12
C ASN A 15 9.63 -12.52 1.47
N ASP A 16 10.79 -11.86 1.56
CA ASP A 16 11.28 -11.30 2.82
C ASP A 16 10.51 -10.04 3.26
N ALA A 17 10.08 -9.20 2.31
CA ALA A 17 9.25 -8.05 2.60
C ALA A 17 7.87 -8.50 3.11
N ILE A 18 7.24 -9.48 2.44
CA ILE A 18 5.89 -9.96 2.78
C ILE A 18 5.88 -10.76 4.09
N THR A 19 6.86 -11.64 4.31
CA THR A 19 6.97 -12.40 5.58
C THR A 19 7.26 -11.52 6.80
N THR A 20 7.79 -10.31 6.60
CA THR A 20 7.91 -9.32 7.66
C THR A 20 6.55 -8.74 8.05
N PHE A 21 5.66 -8.48 7.08
CA PHE A 21 4.30 -8.01 7.34
C PHE A 21 3.41 -9.05 8.00
N GLU A 22 3.52 -10.32 7.60
CA GLU A 22 2.73 -11.41 8.18
C GLU A 22 2.95 -11.59 9.69
N LYS A 23 4.09 -11.11 10.22
CA LYS A 23 4.43 -11.19 11.65
C LYS A 23 3.85 -10.03 12.47
N ILE A 24 3.27 -9.01 11.84
CA ILE A 24 2.68 -7.86 12.52
C ILE A 24 1.18 -8.11 12.69
N PRO A 25 0.67 -8.31 13.92
CA PRO A 25 -0.70 -8.77 14.17
C PRO A 25 -1.79 -7.79 13.70
N GLU A 26 -1.43 -6.51 13.51
CA GLU A 26 -2.34 -5.44 13.09
C GLU A 26 -2.36 -5.20 11.57
N VAL A 27 -1.58 -5.97 10.81
CA VAL A 27 -1.52 -5.86 9.35
C VAL A 27 -2.57 -6.77 8.70
N LYS A 28 -3.39 -6.19 7.83
CA LYS A 28 -4.31 -6.92 6.96
C LYS A 28 -3.68 -7.06 5.58
N ILE A 29 -3.40 -8.29 5.16
CA ILE A 29 -2.86 -8.61 3.84
C ILE A 29 -3.94 -9.30 3.02
N LYS A 30 -4.23 -8.78 1.84
CA LYS A 30 -5.11 -9.40 0.84
C LYS A 30 -4.32 -9.63 -0.44
N LYS A 31 -4.40 -10.85 -0.96
CA LYS A 31 -3.84 -11.21 -2.28
C LYS A 31 -4.93 -11.07 -3.34
N ILE A 32 -4.68 -10.28 -4.37
CA ILE A 32 -5.60 -10.04 -5.49
C ILE A 32 -5.01 -10.72 -6.72
N PRO A 33 -5.61 -11.79 -7.25
CA PRO A 33 -5.07 -12.50 -8.41
C PRO A 33 -5.08 -11.59 -9.64
N VAL A 34 -3.99 -11.66 -10.41
CA VAL A 34 -3.80 -10.91 -11.65
C VAL A 34 -3.07 -11.80 -12.67
N ALA A 35 -3.44 -11.70 -13.94
CA ALA A 35 -2.86 -12.50 -15.02
C ALA A 35 -1.57 -11.88 -15.58
N SER A 36 -1.30 -10.60 -15.32
CA SER A 36 -0.14 -9.90 -15.88
C SER A 36 0.22 -8.62 -15.11
N LYS A 37 1.42 -8.10 -15.34
CA LYS A 37 1.86 -6.76 -14.87
C LYS A 37 0.92 -5.64 -15.32
N ALA A 38 0.36 -5.73 -16.53
CA ALA A 38 -0.59 -4.73 -17.03
C ALA A 38 -1.90 -4.75 -16.23
N GLU A 39 -2.39 -5.93 -15.87
CA GLU A 39 -3.56 -6.07 -15.01
C GLU A 39 -3.26 -5.62 -13.58
N ALA A 40 -2.08 -5.96 -13.04
CA ALA A 40 -1.60 -5.44 -11.76
C ALA A 40 -1.60 -3.91 -11.75
N LYS A 41 -1.02 -3.28 -12.77
CA LYS A 41 -1.01 -1.82 -12.93
C LYS A 41 -2.42 -1.24 -12.94
N LYS A 42 -3.37 -1.88 -13.61
CA LYS A 42 -4.78 -1.45 -13.61
C LYS A 42 -5.39 -1.52 -12.20
N VAL A 43 -5.18 -2.62 -11.47
CA VAL A 43 -5.67 -2.78 -10.10
C VAL A 43 -5.13 -1.67 -9.19
N ILE A 44 -3.82 -1.42 -9.24
CA ILE A 44 -3.16 -0.41 -8.40
C ILE A 44 -3.62 1.00 -8.77
N SER A 45 -3.63 1.35 -10.06
CA SER A 45 -4.07 2.67 -10.55
C SER A 45 -5.54 2.95 -10.25
N ASN A 46 -6.41 1.93 -10.30
CA ASN A 46 -7.81 2.09 -9.90
C ASN A 46 -7.92 2.47 -8.43
N HIS A 47 -7.12 1.84 -7.56
CA HIS A 47 -7.15 2.16 -6.13
C HIS A 47 -6.57 3.55 -5.83
N LEU A 48 -5.46 3.92 -6.47
CA LEU A 48 -4.91 5.27 -6.43
C LEU A 48 -5.96 6.32 -6.83
N SER A 49 -6.68 6.06 -7.93
CA SER A 49 -7.74 6.96 -8.41
C SER A 49 -8.91 7.05 -7.43
N PHE A 50 -9.32 5.91 -6.85
CA PHE A 50 -10.34 5.88 -5.80
C PHE A 50 -9.96 6.76 -4.61
N LEU A 51 -8.74 6.60 -4.07
CA LEU A 51 -8.26 7.43 -2.95
C LEU A 51 -8.20 8.91 -3.33
N THR A 52 -7.73 9.21 -4.54
CA THR A 52 -7.65 10.59 -5.04
C THR A 52 -9.04 11.22 -5.08
N LEU A 53 -10.02 10.53 -5.65
CA LEU A 53 -11.41 10.99 -5.70
C LEU A 53 -12.03 11.11 -4.31
N LEU A 54 -11.77 10.15 -3.43
CA LEU A 54 -12.27 10.15 -2.06
C LEU A 54 -11.88 11.44 -1.34
N PHE A 55 -10.61 11.84 -1.39
CA PHE A 55 -10.12 13.04 -0.72
C PHE A 55 -10.34 14.34 -1.49
N GLN A 56 -10.47 14.30 -2.82
CA GLN A 56 -10.85 15.48 -3.63
C GLN A 56 -12.33 15.86 -3.44
N GLN A 57 -13.21 14.89 -3.21
CA GLN A 57 -14.63 15.13 -2.91
C GLN A 57 -14.88 15.48 -1.44
N SER A 58 -13.92 16.16 -0.81
CA SER A 58 -13.95 16.56 0.60
C SER A 58 -14.96 17.66 0.92
N VAL A 59 -15.69 18.17 -0.07
CA VAL A 59 -16.82 19.09 0.12
C VAL A 59 -18.11 18.36 -0.24
N ASP A 60 -19.06 18.35 0.69
CA ASP A 60 -20.42 17.88 0.42
C ASP A 60 -21.08 18.79 -0.63
N PRO A 61 -21.52 18.27 -1.78
CA PRO A 61 -22.07 19.09 -2.86
C PRO A 61 -23.45 19.69 -2.54
N TYR A 62 -24.17 19.16 -1.55
CA TYR A 62 -25.50 19.61 -1.16
C TYR A 62 -25.46 20.65 -0.03
N PHE A 63 -24.53 20.48 0.91
CA PHE A 63 -24.45 21.33 2.10
C PHE A 63 -23.23 22.27 2.10
N ASN A 64 -22.33 22.14 1.11
CA ASN A 64 -21.07 22.87 1.00
C ASN A 64 -20.20 22.79 2.28
N THR A 65 -20.42 21.75 3.09
CA THR A 65 -19.66 21.47 4.31
C THR A 65 -18.49 20.58 3.97
N GLN A 66 -17.33 20.87 4.57
CA GLN A 66 -16.19 19.96 4.47
C GLN A 66 -16.54 18.63 5.16
N LYS A 67 -16.39 17.51 4.45
CA LYS A 67 -16.58 16.16 4.99
C LYS A 67 -15.56 15.82 6.06
N TRP A 68 -14.37 16.42 5.99
CA TRP A 68 -13.29 16.20 6.94
C TRP A 68 -12.64 17.52 7.35
N PRO A 69 -12.12 17.62 8.59
CA PRO A 69 -11.28 18.74 9.02
C PRO A 69 -10.07 18.94 8.10
N SER A 70 -9.62 20.19 7.97
CA SER A 70 -8.49 20.53 7.11
C SER A 70 -7.18 19.88 7.59
N GLU A 71 -6.95 19.74 8.90
CA GLU A 71 -5.79 19.00 9.43
C GLU A 71 -5.76 17.56 8.93
N CYS A 72 -6.92 16.96 8.74
CA CYS A 72 -7.05 15.59 8.31
C CYS A 72 -6.70 15.43 6.83
N LEU A 73 -7.22 16.33 6.01
CA LEU A 73 -6.91 16.38 4.58
C LEU A 73 -5.41 16.57 4.35
N LEU A 74 -4.75 17.39 5.18
CA LEU A 74 -3.32 17.64 5.11
C LEU A 74 -2.47 16.47 5.61
N ALA A 75 -2.97 15.70 6.57
CA ALA A 75 -2.28 14.54 7.13
C ALA A 75 -2.36 13.30 6.22
N ASN A 76 -3.44 13.16 5.45
CA ASN A 76 -3.59 12.11 4.45
C ASN A 76 -2.66 12.39 3.26
N LYS A 77 -1.68 11.51 3.05
CA LYS A 77 -0.72 11.58 1.93
C LYS A 77 -0.93 10.39 1.01
N ILE A 78 -1.57 10.67 -0.12
CA ILE A 78 -1.68 9.72 -1.22
C ILE A 78 -0.33 9.68 -1.93
N GLY A 79 0.27 8.50 -2.02
CA GLY A 79 1.52 8.35 -2.77
C GLY A 79 1.29 8.22 -4.28
N GLU A 80 2.36 7.92 -4.98
CA GLU A 80 2.37 7.74 -6.43
C GLU A 80 2.63 6.28 -6.78
N LEU A 81 2.19 5.88 -7.98
CA LEU A 81 2.58 4.60 -8.56
C LEU A 81 4.05 4.68 -8.97
N LYS A 82 4.88 3.81 -8.38
CA LYS A 82 6.25 3.55 -8.80
C LYS A 82 6.28 2.27 -9.64
N GLU A 83 6.98 2.33 -10.76
CA GLU A 83 7.15 1.22 -11.67
C GLU A 83 8.64 1.00 -11.93
N SER A 84 9.08 -0.25 -11.79
CA SER A 84 10.39 -0.73 -12.21
C SER A 84 10.20 -1.95 -13.10
N ASP A 85 11.26 -2.50 -13.67
CA ASP A 85 11.18 -3.77 -14.38
C ASP A 85 10.65 -4.88 -13.46
N GLN A 86 11.18 -4.93 -12.23
CA GLN A 86 10.90 -5.97 -11.22
C GLN A 86 9.49 -5.92 -10.62
N GLY A 87 8.79 -4.78 -10.66
CA GLY A 87 7.50 -4.68 -10.00
C GLY A 87 6.80 -3.33 -10.07
N LEU A 88 5.70 -3.25 -9.34
CA LEU A 88 4.90 -2.04 -9.16
C LEU A 88 4.65 -1.83 -7.67
N GLN A 89 4.71 -0.57 -7.23
CA GLN A 89 4.47 -0.20 -5.85
C GLN A 89 3.65 1.07 -5.76
N PHE A 90 2.76 1.11 -4.77
CA PHE A 90 2.04 2.30 -4.36
C PHE A 90 1.94 2.28 -2.83
N ILE A 91 2.25 3.40 -2.18
CA ILE A 91 2.16 3.53 -0.72
C ILE A 91 1.46 4.84 -0.39
N SER A 92 0.41 4.78 0.42
CA SER A 92 -0.25 5.95 0.98
C SER A 92 -0.27 5.90 2.49
N ARG A 93 -0.11 7.07 3.11
CA ARG A 93 -0.23 7.25 4.56
C ARG A 93 -1.56 7.94 4.84
N LEU A 94 -2.49 7.25 5.50
CA LEU A 94 -3.88 7.68 5.63
C LEU A 94 -4.41 7.46 7.04
N TYR A 95 -5.36 8.27 7.49
CA TYR A 95 -6.21 7.89 8.61
C TYR A 95 -7.17 6.77 8.17
N LEU A 96 -7.20 5.70 8.96
CA LEU A 96 -7.91 4.48 8.64
C LEU A 96 -8.97 4.22 9.71
N GLY A 97 -10.15 3.78 9.32
CA GLY A 97 -11.19 3.35 10.25
C GLY A 97 -10.87 2.00 10.87
N PRO A 98 -11.62 1.51 11.88
CA PRO A 98 -11.33 0.25 12.59
C PRO A 98 -11.20 -1.00 11.68
N ASP A 99 -11.83 -0.97 10.51
CA ASP A 99 -11.75 -2.02 9.49
C ASP A 99 -10.56 -1.85 8.53
N ALA A 100 -9.70 -0.85 8.76
CA ALA A 100 -8.64 -0.37 7.88
C ALA A 100 -9.15 0.29 6.57
N SER A 101 -10.39 0.77 6.54
CA SER A 101 -10.91 1.53 5.40
C SER A 101 -10.37 2.97 5.38
N PRO A 102 -10.05 3.52 4.21
CA PRO A 102 -9.64 4.92 4.07
C PRO A 102 -10.86 5.86 4.20
N GLY A 103 -10.59 7.12 4.54
CA GLY A 103 -11.64 8.15 4.69
C GLY A 103 -12.23 8.23 6.09
N HIS A 104 -11.56 7.62 7.07
CA HIS A 104 -11.83 7.92 8.47
C HIS A 104 -11.04 9.14 8.90
N CYS A 105 -11.65 9.95 9.75
CA CYS A 105 -10.96 11.02 10.43
C CYS A 105 -11.68 11.34 11.73
N SER A 106 -11.13 10.90 12.85
CA SER A 106 -11.60 11.39 14.13
C SER A 106 -10.79 12.63 14.52
N ASN A 107 -11.41 13.53 15.29
CA ASN A 107 -10.69 14.62 15.96
C ASN A 107 -9.90 14.10 17.18
N ASP A 108 -9.67 12.80 17.30
CA ASP A 108 -8.94 12.20 18.41
C ASP A 108 -7.43 12.39 18.18
N PRO A 109 -6.74 13.16 19.03
CA PRO A 109 -5.29 13.36 18.92
C PRO A 109 -4.48 12.07 19.18
N ALA A 110 -5.10 11.01 19.71
CA ALA A 110 -4.46 9.71 19.85
C ALA A 110 -4.49 8.88 18.55
N GLU A 111 -5.27 9.28 17.55
CA GLU A 111 -5.32 8.57 16.27
C GLU A 111 -4.05 8.86 15.46
N VAL A 112 -3.45 7.81 14.92
CA VAL A 112 -2.18 7.86 14.19
C VAL A 112 -2.40 7.35 12.76
N PRO A 113 -1.91 8.06 11.72
CA PRO A 113 -2.13 7.65 10.34
C PRO A 113 -1.51 6.27 10.06
N GLY A 114 -2.31 5.36 9.52
CA GLY A 114 -1.88 4.08 9.00
C GLY A 114 -1.32 4.15 7.58
N TYR A 115 -1.10 2.97 7.00
CA TYR A 115 -0.58 2.79 5.65
C TYR A 115 -1.49 1.89 4.83
N VAL A 116 -1.66 2.27 3.56
CA VAL A 116 -2.26 1.44 2.51
C VAL A 116 -1.21 1.25 1.44
N ILE A 117 -0.86 0.00 1.16
CA ILE A 117 0.24 -0.37 0.29
C ILE A 117 -0.27 -1.36 -0.74
N TYR A 118 0.07 -1.11 -1.99
CA TYR A 118 -0.10 -2.05 -3.06
C TYR A 118 1.27 -2.43 -3.62
N LEU A 119 1.53 -3.72 -3.71
CA LEU A 119 2.78 -4.26 -4.22
C LEU A 119 2.50 -5.36 -5.24
N TYR A 120 3.22 -5.34 -6.36
CA TYR A 120 3.23 -6.39 -7.35
C TYR A 120 4.67 -6.71 -7.72
N CYS A 121 5.02 -7.99 -7.70
CA CYS A 121 6.32 -8.49 -8.14
C CYS A 121 6.13 -9.26 -9.44
N GLN A 122 7.06 -9.13 -10.40
CA GLN A 122 6.91 -9.70 -11.74
C GLN A 122 6.66 -11.22 -11.75
N ASP A 123 7.26 -11.95 -10.79
CA ASP A 123 7.16 -13.41 -10.70
C ASP A 123 5.97 -13.91 -9.85
N GLU A 124 5.11 -13.00 -9.39
CA GLU A 124 3.97 -13.36 -8.55
C GLU A 124 2.64 -13.11 -9.27
N PRO A 125 1.69 -14.08 -9.25
CA PRO A 125 0.40 -13.92 -9.92
C PRO A 125 -0.61 -13.14 -9.06
N PHE A 126 -0.13 -12.26 -8.17
CA PHE A 126 -0.96 -11.51 -7.25
C PHE A 126 -0.46 -10.08 -7.05
N VAL A 127 -1.40 -9.16 -6.82
CA VAL A 127 -1.15 -7.88 -6.17
C VAL A 127 -1.42 -8.04 -4.68
N TYR A 128 -0.49 -7.61 -3.84
CA TYR A 128 -0.64 -7.52 -2.40
C TYR A 128 -1.27 -6.17 -2.04
N GLU A 129 -2.47 -6.20 -1.47
CA GLU A 129 -3.04 -5.07 -0.73
C GLU A 129 -2.69 -5.27 0.74
N ILE A 130 -1.91 -4.35 1.30
CA ILE A 130 -1.45 -4.39 2.69
C ILE A 130 -1.98 -3.14 3.37
N LYS A 131 -2.72 -3.32 4.46
CA LYS A 131 -3.29 -2.24 5.26
C LYS A 131 -2.86 -2.38 6.70
N TYR A 132 -2.41 -1.29 7.30
CA TYR A 132 -1.81 -1.30 8.62
C TYR A 132 -2.16 -0.02 9.38
N HIS A 133 -2.70 -0.12 10.59
CA HIS A 133 -2.81 1.01 11.50
C HIS A 133 -1.44 1.22 12.13
N HIS A 134 -0.82 2.38 11.93
CA HIS A 134 0.50 2.62 12.48
C HIS A 134 0.40 2.79 13.99
N SER A 135 0.65 1.73 14.78
CA SER A 135 0.94 1.92 16.20
C SER A 135 2.27 2.68 16.33
N ALA A 136 2.38 3.59 17.30
CA ALA A 136 3.56 4.43 17.55
C ALA A 136 4.88 3.65 17.79
N LEU A 137 4.82 2.32 17.83
CA LEU A 137 5.93 1.40 18.03
C LEU A 137 6.42 0.73 16.73
N ALA A 138 5.77 0.94 15.58
CA ALA A 138 6.22 0.33 14.34
C ALA A 138 7.34 1.15 13.68
N PRO A 139 8.43 0.50 13.23
CA PRO A 139 9.48 1.17 12.48
C PRO A 139 8.92 1.79 11.21
N GLU A 140 9.53 2.90 10.77
CA GLU A 140 9.26 3.52 9.49
C GLU A 140 9.41 2.48 8.37
N LEU A 141 8.33 2.26 7.63
CA LEU A 141 8.21 1.12 6.75
C LEU A 141 9.06 1.30 5.49
N LYS A 142 10.21 0.62 5.44
CA LYS A 142 11.02 0.52 4.22
C LYS A 142 10.56 -0.66 3.39
N VAL A 143 9.70 -0.39 2.41
CA VAL A 143 9.30 -1.40 1.40
C VAL A 143 10.20 -1.22 0.19
N ASN A 144 11.21 -2.08 0.05
CA ASN A 144 11.98 -2.16 -1.17
C ASN A 144 11.17 -2.89 -2.25
N LEU A 145 11.27 -2.38 -3.49
CA LEU A 145 10.63 -2.96 -4.67
C LEU A 145 11.38 -4.23 -5.06
N CYS A 146 10.81 -5.41 -4.74
CA CYS A 146 11.08 -6.67 -5.44
C CYS A 146 12.57 -6.93 -5.77
N ASP A 147 13.47 -6.82 -4.79
CA ASP A 147 14.94 -6.78 -4.97
C ASP A 147 15.58 -8.14 -5.32
#